data_AF-A0A2T7TDB3-F1
#
_entry.id   AF-A0A2T7TDB3-F1
#
_cell.length_a   1.000
_cell.length_b   1.000
_cell.length_c   1.000
_cell.angle_alpha   90.00
_cell.angle_beta   90.00
_cell.angle_gamma   90.00
#
_symmetry.space_group_name_H-M   'P 1'
#
loop_
_entity.id
_entity.type
_entity.pdbx_description
1 polymer ?
#
loop_
_entity_poly.entity_id
_entity_poly.type
_entity_poly.pdbx_seq_one_letter_code
_entity_poly.pdbx_strand_id
1 'polypeptide(L)' 'MKLPHRPEDLSHATLVAILMHHGGSMDIPADAFQADALGGPDGSWHAVAMEPQPNGTMRISVRPRPAGDAGGVTAI' A
#
# COMPACT_ATOMS: atom_id res chain seq x y z
N MET A 1 1.79 -4.58 -19.08
CA MET A 1 0.63 -5.36 -18.61
C MET A 1 -0.24 -4.41 -17.78
N LYS A 2 -1.45 -4.07 -18.25
CA LYS A 2 -2.34 -3.14 -17.54
C LYS A 2 -3.02 -3.94 -16.42
N LEU A 3 -2.73 -3.65 -15.15
CA LEU A 3 -3.45 -4.28 -14.05
C LEU A 3 -4.96 -3.96 -14.22
N PRO A 4 -5.87 -4.94 -14.19
CA PRO A 4 -7.29 -4.76 -14.54
C PRO A 4 -8.11 -3.99 -13.49
N HIS A 5 -7.46 -3.22 -12.63
CA HIS A 5 -8.01 -2.64 -11.42
C HIS A 5 -7.53 -1.20 -11.29
N ARG A 6 -8.42 -0.28 -10.89
CA ARG A 6 -8.01 1.08 -10.56
C ARG A 6 -7.10 1.05 -9.34
N PRO A 7 -6.23 2.05 -9.12
CA PRO A 7 -5.37 2.09 -7.95
C PRO A 7 -6.11 1.93 -6.60
N GLU A 8 -7.32 2.47 -6.52
CA GLU A 8 -8.20 2.31 -5.34
C GLU A 8 -8.56 0.84 -5.09
N ASP A 9 -8.89 0.10 -6.15
CA ASP A 9 -9.28 -1.31 -6.08
C ASP A 9 -8.08 -2.18 -5.62
N LEU A 10 -6.86 -1.84 -6.05
CA LEU A 10 -5.62 -2.50 -5.60
C LEU A 10 -5.28 -2.19 -4.14
N SER A 11 -5.48 -0.94 -3.71
CA SER A 11 -5.25 -0.53 -2.32
C SER A 11 -6.21 -1.28 -1.37
N HIS A 12 -7.48 -1.41 -1.76
CA HIS A 12 -8.46 -2.19 -1.02
C HIS A 12 -8.09 -3.68 -0.96
N ALA A 13 -7.76 -4.29 -2.11
CA ALA A 13 -7.36 -5.69 -2.17
C ALA A 13 -6.11 -5.98 -1.31
N THR A 14 -5.16 -5.05 -1.27
CA THR A 14 -3.94 -5.16 -0.46
C THR A 14 -4.28 -5.16 1.04
N LEU A 15 -5.14 -4.25 1.49
CA LEU A 15 -5.58 -4.22 2.89
C LEU A 15 -6.29 -5.54 3.28
N VAL A 16 -7.19 -6.02 2.44
CA VAL A 16 -7.89 -7.29 2.67
C VAL A 16 -6.91 -8.46 2.77
N ALA A 17 -5.93 -8.54 1.86
CA ALA A 17 -4.91 -9.59 1.88
C ALA A 17 -4.07 -9.58 3.17
N ILE A 18 -3.66 -8.39 3.64
CA ILE A 18 -2.93 -8.24 4.91
C ILE A 18 -3.79 -8.73 6.08
N LEU A 19 -5.04 -8.29 6.17
CA LEU A 19 -5.93 -8.69 7.26
C LEU A 19 -6.19 -10.21 7.24
N MET A 20 -6.45 -10.81 6.07
CA MET A 20 -6.61 -12.26 5.95
C MET A 20 -5.36 -13.02 6.40
N HIS A 21 -4.16 -12.55 6.04
CA HIS A 21 -2.90 -13.14 6.50
C HIS A 21 -2.74 -13.08 8.03
N HIS A 22 -3.26 -12.02 8.66
CA HIS A 22 -3.25 -11.83 10.12
C HIS A 22 -4.42 -12.50 10.85
N GLY A 23 -5.19 -13.38 10.19
CA GLY A 23 -6.31 -14.08 10.83
C GLY A 23 -7.63 -13.30 10.83
N GLY A 24 -7.75 -12.29 9.97
CA GLY A 24 -8.96 -11.50 9.73
C GLY A 24 -8.99 -10.13 10.41
N SER A 25 -8.07 -9.85 11.34
CA SER A 25 -7.99 -8.59 12.08
C SER A 25 -6.59 -8.33 12.59
N MET A 26 -6.24 -7.06 12.79
CA MET A 26 -5.01 -6.66 13.47
C MET A 26 -5.27 -5.43 14.34
N ASP A 27 -4.66 -5.38 15.51
CA ASP A 27 -4.62 -4.16 16.32
C ASP A 27 -3.48 -3.27 15.82
N ILE A 28 -3.79 -2.01 15.58
CA ILE A 28 -2.80 -0.98 15.28
C ILE A 28 -2.98 0.20 16.23
N PRO A 29 -1.87 0.87 16.63
CA PRO A 29 -1.95 2.11 17.38
C PRO A 29 -2.85 3.14 16.69
N ALA A 30 -3.67 3.85 17.46
CA ALA A 30 -4.61 4.82 16.90
C ALA A 30 -3.91 5.98 16.16
N ASP A 31 -2.67 6.29 16.53
CA ASP A 31 -1.82 7.30 15.89
C ASP A 31 -1.23 6.85 14.54
N ALA A 32 -1.36 5.58 14.17
CA ALA A 32 -0.98 5.08 12.84
C ALA A 32 -1.80 5.72 11.70
N PHE A 33 -2.92 6.37 12.02
CA PHE A 33 -3.78 7.10 11.08
C PHE A 33 -3.50 8.61 11.03
N GLN A 34 -2.43 9.10 11.67
CA GLN A 34 -2.10 10.53 11.62
C GLN A 34 -1.76 11.00 10.21
N ALA A 35 -1.99 12.30 9.95
CA ALA A 35 -1.87 12.90 8.62
C ALA A 35 -0.51 12.65 7.95
N ASP A 36 0.58 12.62 8.73
CA ASP A 36 1.92 12.32 8.22
C ASP A 36 2.02 10.88 7.63
N ALA A 37 1.28 9.92 8.19
CA ALA A 37 1.16 8.57 7.65
C ALA A 37 0.30 8.51 6.38
N LEU A 38 -0.55 9.54 6.17
CA LEU A 38 -1.43 9.68 5.01
C LEU A 38 -0.87 10.62 3.92
N GLY A 39 0.25 11.31 4.21
CA GLY A 39 0.93 12.26 3.34
C GLY A 39 1.06 13.65 3.97
N GLY A 40 2.29 14.15 4.07
CA GLY A 40 2.61 15.43 4.70
C GLY A 40 2.41 16.66 3.79
N PRO A 41 2.41 17.89 4.37
CA PRO A 41 2.31 19.16 3.63
C PRO A 41 3.49 19.43 2.67
N ASP A 42 4.57 18.67 2.82
CA ASP A 42 5.78 18.70 1.99
C ASP A 42 5.66 17.86 0.70
N GLY A 43 4.53 17.18 0.49
CA GLY A 43 4.28 16.36 -0.68
C GLY A 43 4.87 14.94 -0.59
N SER A 44 5.35 14.52 0.58
CA SER A 44 5.79 13.14 0.84
C SER A 44 4.59 12.21 1.04
N TRP A 45 3.81 12.01 -0.02
CA TRP A 45 2.75 11.00 0.00
C TRP A 45 3.39 9.61 0.12
N HIS A 46 2.82 8.73 0.94
CA HIS A 46 3.27 7.34 1.05
C HIS A 46 2.52 6.47 0.04
N ALA A 47 3.24 5.64 -0.70
CA ALA A 47 2.70 4.66 -1.63
C ALA A 47 3.04 3.24 -1.15
N VAL A 48 2.14 2.29 -1.38
CA VAL A 48 2.43 0.88 -1.15
C VAL A 48 3.21 0.35 -2.35
N ALA A 49 4.37 -0.25 -2.11
CA ALA A 49 5.13 -0.96 -3.12
C ALA A 49 5.01 -2.47 -2.92
N MET A 50 4.78 -3.19 -4.00
CA MET A 50 4.62 -4.65 -4.01
C MET A 50 5.68 -5.29 -4.90
N GLU A 51 6.44 -6.22 -4.32
CA GLU A 51 7.57 -6.90 -4.97
C GLU A 51 7.42 -8.43 -4.88
N PRO A 52 7.22 -9.13 -6.00
CA PRO A 52 7.22 -10.60 -6.02
C PRO A 52 8.58 -11.14 -5.56
N GLN A 53 8.56 -12.18 -4.74
CA GLN A 53 9.75 -12.84 -4.22
C GLN A 53 9.98 -14.20 -4.90
N PRO A 54 11.22 -14.70 -5.01
CA PRO A 54 11.53 -15.97 -5.68
C PRO A 54 10.83 -17.20 -5.08
N ASN A 55 10.43 -17.14 -3.81
CA ASN A 55 9.70 -18.20 -3.10
C ASN A 55 8.18 -18.13 -3.31
N GLY A 56 7.69 -17.28 -4.21
CA GLY A 56 6.26 -17.11 -4.50
C GLY A 56 5.50 -16.22 -3.52
N THR A 57 6.17 -15.60 -2.54
CA THR A 57 5.54 -14.60 -1.68
C THR A 57 5.57 -13.21 -2.31
N MET A 58 4.80 -12.28 -1.75
CA MET A 58 4.82 -10.86 -2.11
C MET A 58 5.39 -10.06 -0.94
N ARG A 59 6.39 -9.22 -1.18
CA ARG A 59 6.82 -8.21 -0.20
C ARG A 59 5.99 -6.95 -0.38
N ILE A 60 5.42 -6.47 0.71
CA ILE A 60 4.69 -5.20 0.78
C ILE A 60 5.54 -4.21 1.58
N SER A 61 5.78 -3.02 1.05
CA SER A 61 6.55 -1.97 1.70
C SER A 61 5.91 -0.59 1.49
N VAL A 62 6.27 0.37 2.33
CA VAL A 62 5.89 1.77 2.16
C VAL A 62 7.07 2.51 1.52
N ARG A 63 6.80 3.30 0.48
CA ARG A 63 7.79 4.14 -0.21
C ARG A 63 7.26 5.56 -0.43
N PRO A 64 8.14 6.56 -0.64
CA PRO A 64 7.71 7.86 -1.14
C PRO A 64 6.97 7.72 -2.47
N ARG A 65 5.85 8.42 -2.62
CA ARG A 65 5.07 8.44 -3.85
C ARG A 65 5.84 9.24 -4.92
N PRO A 66 6.02 8.69 -6.13
CA PRO A 66 6.54 9.45 -7.26
C PRO A 66 5.60 10.61 -7.60
N ALA A 67 6.13 11.70 -8.16
CA ALA A 67 5.30 12.80 -8.65
C ALA A 67 4.31 12.31 -9.74
N GLY A 68 3.00 12.54 -9.55
CA GLY A 68 1.96 12.23 -10.53
C GLY A 68 0.67 11.62 -9.94
N ASP A 69 -0.39 11.57 -10.76
CA ASP A 69 -1.73 11.08 -10.39
C ASP A 69 -1.87 9.55 -10.33
N ALA A 70 -0.76 8.82 -10.39
CA ALA A 70 -0.78 7.39 -10.09
C ALA A 70 -0.97 7.23 -8.57
N GLY A 71 -2.21 7.01 -8.14
CA GLY A 71 -2.52 6.66 -6.76
C GLY A 71 -1.96 5.29 -6.36
N GLY A 72 -1.88 5.08 -5.04
CA GLY A 72 -2.12 3.79 -4.38
C GLY A 72 -1.01 2.76 -4.36
N VAL A 73 -0.48 2.33 -5.52
CA VAL A 73 0.33 1.11 -5.58
C VAL A 73 1.37 1.19 -6.70
N THR A 74 2.64 0.99 -6.37
CA THR A 74 3.72 0.83 -7.37
C THR A 74 4.15 -0.63 -7.43
N ALA A 75 3.91 -1.30 -8.56
CA ALA A 75 4.57 -2.55 -8.88
C ALA A 75 5.98 -2.26 -9.41
N ILE A 76 6.98 -2.99 -8.93
CA ILE A 76 8.35 -2.93 -9.45
C ILE A 76 8.54 -4.03 -10.49
#